data_AF-I4Z4V0-F1
#
_entry.id   AF-I4Z4V0-F1
#
_cell.length_a   1.000
_cell.length_b   1.000
_cell.length_c   1.000
_cell.angle_alpha   90.00
_cell.angle_beta   90.00
_cell.angle_gamma   90.00
#
_symmetry.space_group_name_H-M   'P 1'
#
loop_
_entity.id
_entity.type
_entity.pdbx_description
1 polymer ?
#
loop_
_entity_poly.entity_id
_entity_poly.type
_entity_poly.pdbx_seq_one_letter_code
_entity_poly.pdbx_strand_id
1 'polypeptide(L)'
;MAWNAWLDLNLYTRLPWLGLIMAAAILRARGLTSHLLPLAAGFKQSKFRPQGREGAQAKLEGFCQVLEEALSLAHKDLDRLVLARELMSRVTKECRSNSKLPGLVELFLSRPLVTGPLAAKLLKVTPKAVDLMLTQLGGALPRELTGRTRYRAWGIV
;
A
#
# COMPACT_ATOMS: atom_id res chain seq x y z
N MET A 1 14.28 -19.33 10.50
CA MET A 1 13.74 -18.03 10.03
C MET A 1 12.53 -17.63 10.87
N ALA A 2 12.31 -16.35 11.16
CA ALA A 2 11.23 -15.90 12.06
C ALA A 2 9.82 -16.36 11.62
N TRP A 3 9.57 -16.43 10.32
CA TRP A 3 8.34 -17.00 9.77
C TRP A 3 8.18 -18.50 10.07
N ASN A 4 9.22 -19.32 9.86
CA ASN A 4 9.15 -20.76 10.18
C ASN A 4 9.00 -20.98 11.69
N ALA A 5 9.74 -20.22 12.51
CA ALA A 5 9.62 -20.29 13.97
C ALA A 5 8.20 -19.95 14.45
N TRP A 6 7.53 -19.00 13.79
CA TRP A 6 6.13 -18.68 14.07
C TRP A 6 5.19 -19.86 13.79
N LEU A 7 5.40 -20.56 12.68
CA LEU A 7 4.63 -21.76 12.34
C LEU A 7 4.90 -22.90 13.33
N ASP A 8 6.16 -23.09 13.72
CA ASP A 8 6.56 -24.14 14.66
C ASP A 8 5.98 -23.91 16.07
N LEU A 9 5.93 -22.65 16.53
CA LEU A 9 5.37 -22.28 17.84
C LEU A 9 3.85 -22.41 17.89
N ASN A 10 3.17 -22.36 16.74
CA ASN A 10 1.73 -22.57 16.57
C ASN A 10 0.83 -21.74 17.52
N LEU A 11 1.28 -20.56 17.96
CA LEU A 11 0.59 -19.72 18.95
C LEU A 11 -0.77 -19.19 18.46
N TYR A 12 -0.90 -18.98 17.14
CA TYR A 12 -2.11 -18.46 16.50
C TYR A 12 -2.45 -19.27 15.25
N THR A 13 -3.04 -20.45 15.45
CA THR A 13 -3.46 -21.38 14.39
C THR A 13 -4.34 -20.76 13.31
N ARG A 14 -5.15 -19.75 13.66
CA ARG A 14 -6.10 -19.08 12.74
C ARG A 14 -5.49 -17.92 11.94
N LEU A 15 -4.26 -17.48 12.27
CA LEU A 15 -3.63 -16.30 11.67
C LEU A 15 -2.22 -16.61 11.11
N PRO A 16 -2.07 -17.60 10.20
CA PRO A 16 -0.76 -18.02 9.70
C PRO A 16 0.00 -16.92 8.94
N TRP A 17 -0.70 -15.93 8.38
CA TRP A 17 -0.10 -14.78 7.70
C TRP A 17 0.62 -13.81 8.65
N LEU A 18 0.36 -13.87 9.95
CA LEU A 18 1.01 -13.00 10.94
C LEU A 18 2.52 -13.27 11.00
N GLY A 19 2.95 -14.52 10.78
CA GLY A 19 4.37 -14.87 10.69
C GLY A 19 5.09 -14.16 9.53
N LEU A 20 4.40 -13.90 8.42
CA LEU A 20 4.95 -13.15 7.28
C LEU A 20 5.06 -11.64 7.58
N ILE A 21 4.08 -11.08 8.29
CA ILE A 21 4.14 -9.68 8.74
C ILE A 21 5.27 -9.49 9.75
N MET A 22 5.44 -10.43 10.68
CA MET A 22 6.53 -10.43 11.66
C MET A 22 7.89 -10.54 10.98
N ALA A 23 8.04 -11.45 9.99
CA ALA A 23 9.26 -11.55 9.21
C ALA A 23 9.60 -10.23 8.50
N ALA A 24 8.62 -9.58 7.88
CA ALA A 24 8.81 -8.28 7.24
C ALA A 24 9.23 -7.19 8.25
N ALA A 25 8.63 -7.20 9.45
CA ALA A 25 8.98 -6.28 10.52
C ALA A 25 10.42 -6.49 11.02
N ILE A 26 10.86 -7.74 11.14
CA ILE A 26 12.24 -8.07 11.55
C ILE A 26 13.26 -7.64 10.48
N LEU A 27 12.96 -7.84 9.19
CA LEU A 27 13.81 -7.35 8.10
C LEU A 27 13.99 -5.83 8.19
N ARG A 28 12.90 -5.09 8.40
CA ARG A 28 12.94 -3.63 8.60
C ARG A 28 13.71 -3.24 9.85
N ALA A 29 13.44 -3.89 10.98
CA ALA A 29 14.10 -3.60 12.26
C ALA A 29 15.61 -3.89 12.24
N ARG A 30 16.06 -4.80 11.37
CA ARG A 30 17.48 -5.08 11.13
C ARG A 30 18.13 -4.19 10.07
N GLY A 31 17.41 -3.19 9.56
CA GLY A 31 17.93 -2.26 8.54
C GLY A 31 18.07 -2.87 7.14
N LEU A 32 17.53 -4.07 6.91
CA LEU A 32 17.59 -4.71 5.58
C LEU A 32 16.58 -4.11 4.61
N THR A 33 15.52 -3.49 5.13
CA THR A 33 14.54 -2.75 4.33
C THR A 33 14.19 -1.44 5.04
N SER A 34 13.95 -0.37 4.27
CA SER A 34 13.46 0.91 4.81
C SER A 34 11.97 0.87 5.13
N HIS A 35 11.21 0.06 4.39
CA HIS A 35 9.76 -0.07 4.50
C HIS A 35 9.35 -1.51 4.82
N LEU A 36 8.10 -1.68 5.25
CA LEU A 36 7.53 -3.00 5.51
C LEU A 36 7.19 -3.68 4.18
N LEU A 37 7.89 -4.77 3.85
CA LEU A 37 7.61 -5.53 2.63
C LEU A 37 6.26 -6.28 2.72
N PRO A 38 5.49 -6.36 1.62
CA PRO A 38 4.20 -7.04 1.58
C PRO A 38 4.36 -8.57 1.46
N LEU A 39 5.10 -9.20 2.40
CA LEU A 39 5.42 -10.64 2.34
C LEU A 39 4.19 -11.55 2.29
N ALA A 40 3.07 -11.15 2.90
CA ALA A 40 1.82 -11.90 2.79
C ALA A 40 1.26 -11.92 1.36
N ALA A 41 1.40 -10.82 0.61
CA ALA A 41 1.01 -10.76 -0.80
C ALA A 41 2.02 -11.50 -1.68
N GLY A 42 3.32 -11.33 -1.43
CA GLY A 42 4.39 -12.07 -2.11
C GLY A 42 4.22 -13.59 -1.95
N PHE A 43 3.86 -14.06 -0.75
CA PHE A 43 3.61 -15.48 -0.50
C PHE A 43 2.46 -16.02 -1.35
N LYS A 44 1.36 -15.25 -1.46
CA LYS A 44 0.22 -15.62 -2.31
C LYS A 44 0.61 -15.74 -3.78
N GLN A 45 1.46 -14.86 -4.30
CA GLN A 45 1.91 -14.87 -5.69
C GLN A 45 2.99 -15.92 -5.98
N SER A 46 3.85 -16.19 -4.99
CA SER A 46 4.90 -17.19 -5.12
C SER A 46 4.33 -18.59 -5.32
N LYS A 47 5.12 -19.45 -5.97
CA LYS A 47 4.84 -20.89 -6.14
C LYS A 47 5.13 -21.71 -4.88
N PHE A 48 5.79 -21.11 -3.88
CA PHE A 48 6.23 -21.81 -2.69
C PHE A 48 5.06 -22.23 -1.80
N ARG A 49 4.93 -23.54 -1.56
CA ARG A 49 3.91 -24.13 -0.69
C ARG A 49 4.58 -25.15 0.24
N PRO A 50 4.91 -24.77 1.49
CA PRO A 50 5.57 -25.67 2.42
C PRO A 50 4.61 -26.81 2.81
N GLN A 51 5.12 -28.04 2.77
CA GLN A 51 4.43 -29.28 3.10
C GLN A 51 4.84 -29.82 4.47
N GLY A 52 5.83 -29.22 5.13
CA GLY A 52 6.30 -29.58 6.47
C GLY A 52 7.40 -30.63 6.48
N ARG A 53 7.71 -31.24 5.32
CA ARG A 53 8.78 -32.24 5.14
C ARG A 53 10.10 -31.67 4.61
N GLU A 54 10.11 -30.37 4.29
CA GLU A 54 11.28 -29.71 3.73
C GLU A 54 12.39 -29.50 4.76
N GLY A 55 13.64 -29.75 4.37
CA GLY A 55 14.81 -29.34 5.13
C GLY A 55 14.98 -27.81 5.17
N ALA A 56 15.87 -27.33 6.04
CA ALA A 56 16.09 -25.90 6.26
C ALA A 56 16.47 -25.14 4.97
N GLN A 57 17.28 -25.73 4.10
CA GLN A 57 17.70 -25.14 2.83
C GLN A 57 16.52 -24.93 1.87
N ALA A 58 15.70 -25.96 1.64
CA ALA A 58 14.54 -25.86 0.76
C ALA A 58 13.51 -24.83 1.25
N LYS A 59 13.32 -24.73 2.59
CA LYS A 59 12.47 -23.68 3.18
C LYS A 59 13.03 -22.28 2.94
N LEU A 60 14.35 -22.12 3.03
CA LEU A 60 15.03 -20.85 2.76
C LEU A 60 14.88 -20.44 1.30
N GLU A 61 15.16 -21.35 0.36
CA GLU A 61 15.00 -21.12 -1.08
C GLU A 61 13.56 -20.73 -1.44
N GLY A 62 12.57 -21.44 -0.88
CA GLY A 62 11.17 -21.09 -1.04
C GLY A 62 10.82 -19.70 -0.49
N PHE A 63 11.39 -19.32 0.65
CA PHE A 63 11.19 -17.98 1.22
C PHE A 63 11.88 -16.88 0.40
N CYS A 64 13.00 -17.16 -0.27
CA CYS A 64 13.61 -16.22 -1.23
C CYS A 64 12.65 -15.89 -2.38
N GLN A 65 11.93 -16.88 -2.92
CA GLN A 65 10.89 -16.63 -3.93
C GLN A 65 9.77 -15.72 -3.40
N VAL A 66 9.37 -15.91 -2.14
CA VAL A 66 8.37 -15.04 -1.49
C VAL A 66 8.88 -13.59 -1.38
N LEU A 67 10.16 -13.41 -1.06
CA LEU A 67 10.81 -12.11 -0.99
C LEU A 67 10.88 -11.42 -2.35
N GLU A 68 11.27 -12.13 -3.39
CA GLU A 68 11.32 -11.62 -4.77
C GLU A 68 9.95 -11.13 -5.24
N GLU A 69 8.90 -11.92 -5.02
CA GLU A 69 7.53 -11.52 -5.37
C GLU A 69 7.06 -10.31 -4.56
N ALA A 70 7.37 -10.26 -3.26
CA ALA A 70 7.03 -9.12 -2.42
C ALA A 70 7.75 -7.84 -2.84
N LEU A 71 9.02 -7.94 -3.25
CA LEU A 71 9.79 -6.82 -3.80
C LEU A 71 9.20 -6.34 -5.13
N SER A 72 8.88 -7.26 -6.04
CA SER A 72 8.25 -6.95 -7.32
C SER A 72 6.93 -6.19 -7.14
N LEU A 73 6.11 -6.61 -6.17
CA LEU A 73 4.87 -5.91 -5.82
C LEU A 73 5.12 -4.52 -5.25
N ALA A 74 6.03 -4.41 -4.28
CA ALA A 74 6.34 -3.13 -3.65
C ALA A 74 6.89 -2.10 -4.65
N HIS A 75 7.73 -2.53 -5.60
CA HIS A 75 8.25 -1.64 -6.65
C HIS A 75 7.14 -1.16 -7.58
N LYS A 76 6.26 -2.06 -8.05
CA LYS A 76 5.12 -1.67 -8.89
C LYS A 76 4.21 -0.65 -8.20
N ASP A 77 3.95 -0.84 -6.92
CA ASP A 77 3.13 0.10 -6.15
C ASP A 77 3.86 1.44 -5.96
N LEU A 78 5.17 1.42 -5.72
CA LEU A 78 5.98 2.64 -5.63
C LEU A 78 5.98 3.41 -6.95
N ASP A 79 6.16 2.74 -8.09
CA ASP A 79 6.16 3.37 -9.42
C ASP A 79 4.81 4.05 -9.70
N ARG A 80 3.70 3.41 -9.34
CA ARG A 80 2.36 4.01 -9.45
C ARG A 80 2.21 5.25 -8.57
N LEU A 81 2.71 5.19 -7.33
CA LEU A 81 2.67 6.33 -6.41
C LEU A 81 3.54 7.49 -6.90
N VAL A 82 4.73 7.22 -7.45
CA VAL A 82 5.62 8.22 -8.04
C VAL A 82 4.95 8.90 -9.22
N LEU A 83 4.41 8.12 -10.17
CA LEU A 83 3.71 8.68 -11.32
C LEU A 83 2.49 9.52 -10.91
N ALA A 84 1.67 9.02 -9.99
CA ALA A 84 0.51 9.75 -9.49
C ALA A 84 0.93 11.07 -8.80
N ARG A 85 2.01 11.05 -8.00
CA ARG A 85 2.59 12.25 -7.39
C ARG A 85 2.99 13.26 -8.47
N GLU A 86 3.70 12.84 -9.51
CA GLU A 86 4.14 13.72 -10.58
C GLU A 86 2.97 14.37 -11.33
N LEU A 87 1.97 13.58 -11.71
CA LEU A 87 0.78 14.06 -12.42
C LEU A 87 0.00 15.09 -11.58
N MET A 88 -0.28 14.76 -10.32
CA MET A 88 -0.99 15.68 -9.42
C MET A 88 -0.13 16.92 -9.08
N SER A 89 1.19 16.77 -8.98
CA SER A 89 2.10 17.89 -8.70
C SER A 89 2.03 18.96 -9.79
N ARG A 90 1.90 18.58 -11.06
CA ARG A 90 1.75 19.54 -12.18
C ARG A 90 0.53 20.44 -11.97
N VAL A 91 -0.61 19.87 -11.55
CA VAL A 91 -1.84 20.64 -11.25
C VAL A 91 -1.65 21.55 -10.03
N THR A 92 -0.97 21.06 -8.99
CA THR A 92 -0.79 21.85 -7.76
C THR A 92 0.19 23.02 -7.91
N LYS A 93 1.12 22.98 -8.86
CA LYS A 93 2.07 24.09 -9.10
C LYS A 93 1.39 25.39 -9.53
N GLU A 94 0.23 25.28 -10.17
CA GLU A 94 -0.57 26.42 -10.63
C GLU A 94 -1.53 26.95 -9.54
N CYS A 95 -1.57 26.30 -8.37
CA CYS A 95 -2.46 26.69 -7.29
C CYS A 95 -1.97 27.93 -6.55
N ARG A 96 -2.93 28.74 -6.10
CA ARG A 96 -2.68 29.82 -5.13
C ARG A 96 -2.17 29.23 -3.81
N SER A 97 -1.38 30.03 -3.08
CA SER A 97 -0.76 29.64 -1.80
C SER A 97 -1.76 29.21 -0.71
N ASN A 98 -3.01 29.68 -0.77
CA ASN A 98 -4.07 29.31 0.18
C ASN A 98 -4.89 28.08 -0.22
N SER A 99 -4.58 27.45 -1.38
CA SER A 99 -5.30 26.27 -1.86
C SER A 99 -5.10 25.08 -0.92
N LYS A 100 -6.18 24.29 -0.74
CA LYS A 100 -6.12 23.01 -0.01
C LYS A 100 -5.87 21.82 -0.95
N LEU A 101 -5.71 22.05 -2.26
CA LEU A 101 -5.45 21.01 -3.24
C LEU A 101 -4.14 20.24 -2.96
N PRO A 102 -3.01 20.87 -2.60
CA PRO A 102 -1.81 20.13 -2.21
C PRO A 102 -2.06 19.19 -1.02
N GLY A 103 -2.89 19.62 -0.07
CA GLY A 103 -3.31 18.76 1.04
C GLY A 103 -4.13 17.55 0.58
N LEU A 104 -5.01 17.72 -0.41
CA LEU A 104 -5.77 16.60 -0.99
C LEU A 104 -4.84 15.60 -1.70
N VAL A 105 -3.84 16.09 -2.43
CA VAL A 105 -2.81 15.24 -3.07
C VAL A 105 -2.05 14.41 -2.03
N GLU A 106 -1.63 15.03 -0.93
CA GLU A 106 -0.97 14.31 0.16
C GLU A 106 -1.89 13.28 0.83
N LEU A 107 -3.22 13.51 0.88
CA LEU A 107 -4.15 12.48 1.34
C LEU A 107 -4.16 11.26 0.41
N PHE A 108 -4.15 11.45 -0.92
CA PHE A 108 -4.10 10.34 -1.86
C PHE A 108 -2.80 9.54 -1.80
N LEU A 109 -1.67 10.22 -1.58
CA LEU A 109 -0.35 9.58 -1.52
C LEU A 109 -0.10 8.86 -0.19
N SER A 110 -0.74 9.32 0.89
CA SER A 110 -0.56 8.74 2.23
C SER A 110 -1.58 7.66 2.58
N ARG A 111 -2.67 7.51 1.81
CA ARG A 111 -3.77 6.60 2.12
C ARG A 111 -4.20 5.81 0.88
N PRO A 112 -4.39 4.49 1.01
CA PRO A 112 -4.80 3.64 -0.11
C PRO A 112 -6.21 3.95 -0.61
N LEU A 113 -7.03 4.61 0.21
CA LEU A 113 -8.41 4.94 -0.11
C LEU A 113 -8.81 6.27 0.54
N VAL A 114 -9.31 7.19 -0.27
CA VAL A 114 -9.77 8.51 0.16
C VAL A 114 -11.20 8.73 -0.32
N THR A 115 -12.08 9.14 0.59
CA THR A 115 -13.46 9.51 0.29
C THR A 115 -13.66 11.01 0.42
N GLY A 116 -14.70 11.55 -0.25
CA GLY A 116 -15.05 12.96 -0.13
C GLY A 116 -15.25 13.43 1.33
N PRO A 117 -16.06 12.72 2.13
CA PRO A 117 -16.23 13.05 3.55
C PRO A 117 -14.94 12.97 4.37
N LEU A 118 -14.07 11.99 4.09
CA LEU A 118 -12.77 11.88 4.76
C LEU A 118 -11.89 13.09 4.44
N ALA A 119 -11.78 13.45 3.17
CA ALA A 119 -10.99 14.60 2.73
C ALA A 119 -11.53 15.90 3.32
N ALA A 120 -12.84 16.10 3.32
CA ALA A 120 -13.48 17.30 3.88
C ALA A 120 -13.14 17.45 5.37
N LYS A 121 -13.26 16.34 6.14
CA LYS A 121 -12.93 16.30 7.57
C LYS A 121 -11.45 16.60 7.83
N LEU A 122 -10.53 15.96 7.10
CA LEU A 122 -9.10 16.08 7.35
C LEU A 122 -8.52 17.42 6.89
N LEU A 123 -9.02 17.97 5.78
CA LEU A 123 -8.60 19.28 5.26
C LEU A 123 -9.33 20.45 5.91
N LYS A 124 -10.34 20.18 6.74
CA LYS A 124 -11.22 21.17 7.38
C LYS A 124 -11.86 22.11 6.37
N VAL A 125 -12.42 21.51 5.31
CA VAL A 125 -13.14 22.23 4.23
C VAL A 125 -14.53 21.67 4.05
N THR A 126 -15.38 22.39 3.32
CA THR A 126 -16.72 21.90 2.98
C THR A 126 -16.64 20.74 1.99
N PRO A 127 -17.62 19.82 1.96
CA PRO A 127 -17.68 18.77 0.94
C PRO A 127 -17.66 19.33 -0.48
N LYS A 128 -18.32 20.48 -0.71
CA LYS A 128 -18.31 21.16 -2.01
C LYS A 128 -16.91 21.62 -2.43
N ALA A 129 -16.09 22.08 -1.50
CA ALA A 129 -14.70 22.43 -1.79
C ALA A 129 -13.89 21.19 -2.21
N VAL A 130 -14.15 20.02 -1.60
CA VAL A 130 -13.54 18.75 -2.04
C VAL A 130 -13.97 18.41 -3.46
N ASP A 131 -15.26 18.50 -3.77
CA ASP A 131 -15.74 18.23 -5.13
C ASP A 131 -15.07 19.13 -6.18
N LEU A 132 -14.91 20.43 -5.88
CA LEU A 132 -14.20 21.37 -6.76
C LEU A 132 -12.73 20.99 -6.94
N MET A 133 -12.04 20.60 -5.86
CA MET A 133 -10.66 20.11 -5.91
C MET A 133 -10.52 18.83 -6.72
N LEU A 134 -11.46 17.88 -6.60
CA LEU A 134 -11.48 16.65 -7.40
C LEU A 134 -11.70 16.97 -8.89
N THR A 135 -12.59 17.90 -9.22
CA THR A 135 -12.78 18.38 -10.59
C THR A 135 -11.53 19.07 -11.11
N GLN A 136 -10.85 19.87 -10.29
CA GLN A 136 -9.62 20.57 -10.66
C GLN A 136 -8.47 19.59 -10.97
N LEU A 137 -8.37 18.45 -10.27
CA LEU A 137 -7.39 17.41 -10.59
C LEU A 137 -7.58 16.81 -11.98
N GLY A 138 -8.81 16.81 -12.51
CA GLY A 138 -9.11 16.39 -13.87
C GLY A 138 -8.50 15.03 -14.23
N GLY A 139 -7.68 14.98 -15.27
CA GLY A 139 -7.00 13.75 -15.71
C GLY A 139 -5.94 13.20 -14.74
N ALA A 140 -5.52 13.98 -13.74
CA ALA A 140 -4.62 13.53 -12.68
C ALA A 140 -5.37 12.93 -11.47
N LEU A 141 -6.71 12.92 -11.48
CA LEU A 141 -7.50 12.34 -10.41
C LEU A 141 -7.28 10.82 -10.33
N PRO A 142 -6.95 10.26 -9.14
CA PRO A 142 -6.85 8.81 -8.97
C PRO A 142 -8.14 8.08 -9.33
N ARG A 143 -8.03 6.78 -9.62
CA ARG A 143 -9.17 5.98 -10.08
C ARG A 143 -10.27 5.91 -9.03
N GLU A 144 -11.52 6.09 -9.45
CA GLU A 144 -12.67 5.79 -8.60
C GLU A 144 -12.83 4.27 -8.44
N LEU A 145 -12.92 3.80 -7.19
CA LEU A 145 -12.94 2.38 -6.84
C LEU A 145 -14.36 1.84 -6.61
N THR A 146 -15.34 2.72 -6.40
CA THR A 146 -16.68 2.34 -5.94
C THR A 146 -17.71 2.14 -7.03
N GLY A 147 -17.57 2.80 -8.19
CA GLY A 147 -18.55 2.76 -9.29
C GLY A 147 -19.96 3.22 -8.90
N ARG A 148 -20.07 4.10 -7.89
CA ARG A 148 -21.35 4.50 -7.27
C ARG A 148 -21.55 6.01 -7.41
N THR A 149 -22.81 6.43 -7.47
CA THR A 149 -23.16 7.87 -7.51
C THR A 149 -22.92 8.57 -6.17
N ARG A 150 -23.01 7.86 -5.04
CA ARG A 150 -22.75 8.38 -3.68
C ARG A 150 -21.69 7.55 -2.97
N TYR A 151 -21.05 8.16 -1.96
CA TYR A 151 -19.97 7.56 -1.17
C TYR A 151 -18.77 7.11 -2.01
N ARG A 152 -18.42 7.94 -3.00
CA ARG A 152 -17.28 7.68 -3.88
C ARG A 152 -15.98 7.63 -3.10
N ALA A 153 -15.15 6.67 -3.49
CA ALA A 153 -13.80 6.52 -2.98
C ALA A 153 -12.83 6.43 -4.16
N TRP A 154 -11.67 7.07 -3.99
CA TRP A 154 -10.60 7.04 -4.97
C TRP A 154 -9.33 6.46 -4.34
N GLY A 155 -8.51 5.82 -5.16
CA GLY A 155 -7.23 5.27 -4.74
C GLY A 155 -6.26 5.15 -5.90
N ILE A 156 -4.97 5.09 -5.56
CA ILE A 156 -3.89 4.81 -6.50
C ILE A 156 -3.69 3.30 -6.46
N VAL A 157 -4.03 2.62 -7.56
CA VAL A 157 -4.03 1.15 -7.68
C VAL A 157 -3.31 0.69 -8.93
#